data_AF-A0AB36HXL7-F1
#
_entry.id   AF-A0AB36HXL7-F1
#
_cell.length_a   1.000
_cell.length_b   1.000
_cell.length_c   1.000
_cell.angle_alpha   90.00
_cell.angle_beta   90.00
_cell.angle_gamma   90.00
#
_symmetry.space_group_name_H-M   'P 1'
#
loop_
_entity.id
_entity.type
_entity.pdbx_description
1 polymer ?
#
loop_
_entity_poly.entity_id
_entity_poly.type
_entity_poly.pdbx_seq_one_letter_code
_entity_poly.pdbx_strand_id
1 'polypeptide(L)'
;MEVKVTEHKKSQSSIWSADRKITARAFELRAAQELQSLLREEISILPATLSDQIKPFQIGVRALFDDLAKADTTPVELKLALQRYTGATGYQMALGLDGSHRYRLDGSVDDPVSDDNREHARKIALGRFEKMRRKKANPEPDDRSVSPLPEPARPARAVLTINHRTGT
;
A
#
# COMPACT_ATOMS: atom_id res chain seq x y z
N MET A 1 -45.79 27.61 18.60
CA MET A 1 -44.47 27.34 19.21
C MET A 1 -44.29 25.83 19.23
N GLU A 2 -43.04 25.37 19.39
CA GLU A 2 -42.58 23.96 19.46
C GLU A 2 -42.30 23.28 18.11
N VAL A 3 -41.11 23.55 17.55
CA VAL A 3 -39.79 22.90 17.77
C VAL A 3 -39.64 21.57 17.04
N LYS A 4 -39.17 21.68 15.78
CA LYS A 4 -38.57 20.58 15.03
C LYS A 4 -37.30 20.13 15.76
N VAL A 5 -37.33 18.97 16.41
CA VAL A 5 -36.11 18.29 16.82
C VAL A 5 -35.59 17.50 15.62
N THR A 6 -34.93 18.20 14.69
CA THR A 6 -34.07 17.54 13.72
C THR A 6 -32.79 17.13 14.43
N GLU A 7 -32.75 15.90 14.93
CA GLU A 7 -31.54 15.31 15.50
C GLU A 7 -30.55 14.99 14.37
N HIS A 8 -29.79 15.99 13.91
CA HIS A 8 -28.65 15.78 13.03
C HIS A 8 -27.45 15.27 13.85
N LYS A 9 -27.53 14.03 14.33
CA LYS A 9 -26.32 13.31 14.74
C LYS A 9 -25.58 12.94 13.45
N LYS A 10 -24.56 13.73 13.10
CA LYS A 10 -23.53 13.30 12.16
C LYS A 10 -22.87 12.05 12.75
N SER A 11 -23.41 10.87 12.48
CA SER A 11 -22.71 9.61 12.69
C SER A 11 -21.41 9.72 11.91
N GLN A 12 -20.27 9.73 12.60
CA GLN A 12 -19.00 9.45 11.95
C GLN A 12 -19.16 8.09 11.28
N SER A 13 -19.31 8.06 9.96
CA SER A 13 -19.40 6.84 9.18
C SER A 13 -18.20 5.97 9.57
N SER A 14 -18.46 4.78 10.10
CA SER A 14 -17.44 3.79 10.41
C SER A 14 -16.48 3.66 9.22
N ILE A 15 -15.19 3.44 9.46
CA ILE A 15 -14.23 3.18 8.38
C ILE A 15 -14.58 1.92 7.57
N TRP A 16 -15.56 1.14 8.05
CA TRP A 16 -16.10 -0.08 7.45
C TRP A 16 -17.45 0.10 6.76
N SER A 17 -18.01 1.31 6.71
CA SER A 17 -19.38 1.53 6.22
C SER A 17 -19.56 1.08 4.76
N ALA A 18 -20.74 0.54 4.44
CA ALA A 18 -21.06 -0.01 3.12
C ALA A 18 -21.01 1.03 1.97
N ASP A 19 -21.25 2.30 2.28
CA ASP A 19 -21.19 3.41 1.32
C ASP A 19 -19.76 3.81 0.94
N ARG A 20 -18.77 3.35 1.71
CA ARG A 20 -17.37 3.71 1.50
C ARG A 20 -16.82 3.00 0.27
N LYS A 21 -16.15 3.75 -0.61
CA LYS A 21 -15.37 3.18 -1.73
C LYS A 21 -13.89 3.21 -1.40
N ILE A 22 -13.23 2.07 -1.52
CA ILE A 22 -11.77 2.00 -1.39
C ILE A 22 -11.16 2.09 -2.78
N THR A 23 -10.47 3.20 -3.06
CA THR A 23 -9.75 3.40 -4.31
C THR A 23 -8.32 2.90 -4.22
N ALA A 24 -7.74 2.52 -5.36
CA ALA A 24 -6.34 2.13 -5.44
C ALA A 24 -5.42 3.28 -5.02
N ARG A 25 -4.27 2.96 -4.43
CA ARG A 25 -3.17 3.92 -4.23
C ARG A 25 -1.95 3.40 -4.98
N ALA A 26 -0.86 4.15 -4.94
CA ALA A 26 0.35 3.83 -5.71
C ALA A 26 0.84 2.39 -5.51
N PHE A 27 0.76 1.87 -4.27
CA PHE A 27 1.15 0.48 -3.98
C PHE A 27 0.19 -0.52 -4.63
N GLU A 28 -1.13 -0.36 -4.42
CA GLU A 28 -2.14 -1.24 -4.98
C GLU A 28 -2.14 -1.22 -6.51
N LEU A 29 -1.96 -0.05 -7.12
CA LEU A 29 -1.87 0.12 -8.56
C LEU A 29 -0.63 -0.59 -9.12
N ARG A 30 0.55 -0.40 -8.51
CA ARG A 30 1.77 -1.08 -8.94
C ARG A 30 1.63 -2.61 -8.83
N ALA A 31 1.06 -3.09 -7.73
CA ALA A 31 0.81 -4.52 -7.53
C ALA A 31 -0.19 -5.08 -8.55
N ALA A 32 -1.23 -4.31 -8.91
CA ALA A 32 -2.19 -4.69 -9.94
C ALA A 32 -1.54 -4.74 -11.32
N GLN A 33 -0.70 -3.75 -11.66
CA GLN A 33 0.05 -3.72 -12.92
C GLN A 33 1.06 -4.87 -13.02
N GLU A 34 1.74 -5.20 -11.92
CA GLU A 34 2.61 -6.38 -11.83
C GLU A 34 1.82 -7.67 -12.05
N LEU A 35 0.63 -7.80 -11.46
CA LEU A 35 -0.23 -8.97 -11.70
C LEU A 35 -0.72 -9.01 -13.16
N GLN A 36 -1.16 -7.89 -13.71
CA GLN A 36 -1.67 -7.78 -15.08
C GLN A 36 -0.60 -8.10 -16.12
N SER A 37 0.67 -7.75 -15.88
CA SER A 37 1.75 -8.01 -16.84
C SER A 37 2.08 -9.49 -17.01
N LEU A 38 1.65 -10.36 -16.09
CA LEU A 38 1.84 -11.80 -16.13
C LEU A 38 0.72 -12.56 -16.86
N LEU A 39 -0.30 -11.86 -17.33
CA LEU A 39 -1.52 -12.46 -17.88
C LEU A 39 -1.66 -12.20 -19.37
N ARG A 40 -2.22 -13.17 -20.09
CA ARG A 40 -2.46 -13.07 -21.53
C ARG A 40 -3.57 -12.09 -21.87
N GLU A 41 -4.52 -11.93 -20.97
CA GLU A 41 -5.72 -11.13 -21.15
C GLU A 41 -5.82 -10.03 -20.09
N GLU A 42 -6.47 -8.93 -20.45
CA GLU A 42 -6.75 -7.83 -19.54
C GLU A 42 -7.88 -8.21 -18.57
N ILE A 43 -7.66 -7.98 -17.28
CA ILE A 43 -8.61 -8.30 -16.23
C ILE A 43 -9.35 -7.03 -15.83
N SER A 44 -10.63 -6.93 -16.18
CA SER A 44 -11.44 -5.71 -16.02
C SER A 44 -11.60 -5.22 -14.58
N ILE A 45 -11.36 -6.07 -13.59
CA ILE A 45 -11.45 -5.72 -12.17
C ILE A 45 -10.12 -5.28 -11.55
N LEU A 46 -9.00 -5.40 -12.26
CA LEU A 46 -7.73 -4.85 -11.80
C LEU A 46 -7.73 -3.32 -11.98
N PRO A 47 -7.31 -2.55 -10.97
CA PRO A 47 -7.24 -1.11 -11.10
C PRO A 47 -6.15 -0.70 -12.10
N ALA A 48 -6.51 0.16 -13.05
CA ALA A 48 -5.62 0.79 -14.02
C ALA A 48 -5.20 2.21 -13.59
N THR A 49 -5.99 2.86 -12.72
CA THR A 49 -5.73 4.21 -12.21
C THR A 49 -5.82 4.30 -10.69
N LEU A 50 -5.28 5.38 -10.10
CA LEU A 50 -5.37 5.67 -8.65
C LEU A 50 -6.80 5.99 -8.17
N SER A 51 -7.75 6.18 -9.08
CA SER A 51 -9.14 6.44 -8.73
C SER A 51 -10.02 5.19 -8.84
N ASP A 52 -9.48 4.10 -9.38
CA ASP A 52 -10.24 2.89 -9.58
C ASP A 52 -10.53 2.21 -8.26
N GLN A 53 -11.77 1.76 -8.11
CA GLN A 53 -12.20 1.04 -6.93
C GLN A 53 -11.55 -0.35 -6.88
N ILE A 54 -11.03 -0.72 -5.72
CA ILE A 54 -10.55 -2.06 -5.46
C ILE A 54 -11.74 -3.00 -5.31
N LYS A 55 -11.78 -4.04 -6.14
CA LYS A 55 -12.83 -5.06 -6.18
C LYS A 55 -12.28 -6.39 -5.66
N PRO A 56 -12.76 -6.91 -4.52
CA PRO A 56 -12.35 -8.21 -4.03
C PRO A 56 -12.68 -9.33 -5.03
N PHE A 57 -11.74 -10.25 -5.25
CA PHE A 57 -11.91 -11.34 -6.19
C PHE A 57 -12.88 -12.43 -5.69
N GLN A 58 -13.53 -13.12 -6.64
CA GLN A 58 -14.25 -14.37 -6.42
C GLN A 58 -13.38 -15.43 -5.71
N ILE A 59 -14.03 -16.38 -5.05
CA ILE A 59 -13.32 -17.55 -4.48
C ILE A 59 -12.77 -18.40 -5.63
N GLY A 60 -11.61 -19.03 -5.42
CA GLY A 60 -10.98 -19.89 -6.44
C GLY A 60 -10.26 -19.12 -7.55
N VAL A 61 -10.16 -17.80 -7.45
CA VAL A 61 -9.54 -16.94 -8.48
C VAL A 61 -8.13 -17.36 -8.89
N ARG A 62 -7.40 -18.04 -8.00
CA ARG A 62 -6.05 -18.53 -8.29
C ARG A 62 -6.01 -19.46 -9.51
N ALA A 63 -6.90 -20.44 -9.58
CA ALA A 63 -6.95 -21.37 -10.71
C ALA A 63 -7.25 -20.63 -12.02
N LEU A 64 -8.16 -19.64 -11.97
CA LEU A 64 -8.47 -18.80 -13.13
C LEU A 64 -7.26 -17.98 -13.59
N PHE A 65 -6.48 -17.43 -12.66
CA PHE A 65 -5.24 -16.73 -13.01
C PHE A 65 -4.18 -17.69 -13.58
N ASP A 66 -4.08 -18.92 -13.06
CA ASP A 66 -3.16 -19.93 -13.58
C ASP A 66 -3.52 -20.28 -15.04
N ASP A 67 -4.82 -20.40 -15.36
CA ASP A 67 -5.30 -20.63 -16.73
C ASP A 67 -5.02 -19.43 -17.66
N LEU A 68 -5.04 -18.21 -17.14
CA LEU A 68 -4.81 -16.97 -17.91
C LEU A 68 -3.34 -16.54 -17.98
N ALA A 69 -2.44 -17.25 -17.29
CA ALA A 69 -1.02 -16.96 -17.28
C ALA A 69 -0.41 -16.97 -18.69
N LYS A 70 0.59 -16.12 -18.93
CA LYS A 70 1.42 -16.20 -20.15
C LYS A 70 2.30 -17.44 -20.12
N ALA A 71 2.71 -17.91 -21.30
CA ALA A 71 3.53 -19.11 -21.43
C ALA A 71 4.91 -19.00 -20.76
N ASP A 72 5.43 -17.78 -20.62
CA ASP A 72 6.70 -17.45 -19.97
C ASP A 72 6.58 -17.14 -18.47
N THR A 73 5.36 -17.03 -17.95
CA THR A 73 5.11 -16.74 -16.53
C THR A 73 5.24 -18.00 -15.69
N THR A 74 6.06 -17.95 -14.64
CA THR A 74 6.16 -19.07 -13.71
C THR A 74 5.00 -19.09 -12.70
N PRO A 75 4.56 -20.27 -12.21
CA PRO A 75 3.51 -20.35 -11.18
C PRO A 75 3.88 -19.64 -9.87
N VAL A 76 5.18 -19.49 -9.59
CA VAL A 76 5.70 -18.81 -8.40
C VAL A 76 5.59 -17.30 -8.56
N GLU A 77 5.96 -16.73 -9.71
CA GLU A 77 5.80 -15.29 -9.98
C GLU A 77 4.34 -14.89 -9.89
N LEU A 78 3.46 -15.65 -10.55
CA LEU A 78 2.02 -15.39 -10.50
C LEU A 78 1.47 -15.47 -9.07
N LYS A 79 1.92 -16.47 -8.29
CA LYS A 79 1.56 -16.60 -6.87
C LYS A 79 1.93 -15.35 -6.09
N LEU A 80 3.16 -14.88 -6.25
CA LEU A 80 3.70 -13.76 -5.50
C LEU A 80 3.01 -12.45 -5.90
N ALA A 81 2.77 -12.22 -7.19
CA ALA A 81 2.04 -11.06 -7.68
C ALA A 81 0.60 -11.03 -7.14
N LEU A 82 -0.10 -12.17 -7.21
CA LEU A 82 -1.46 -12.30 -6.67
C LEU A 82 -1.50 -12.06 -5.15
N GLN A 83 -0.57 -12.67 -4.40
CA GLN A 83 -0.45 -12.45 -2.96
C GLN A 83 -0.12 -10.99 -2.62
N ARG A 84 0.73 -10.34 -3.42
CA ARG A 84 1.08 -8.92 -3.21
C ARG A 84 -0.13 -8.01 -3.40
N TYR A 85 -0.92 -8.22 -4.44
CA TYR A 85 -2.12 -7.42 -4.69
C TYR A 85 -3.21 -7.67 -3.64
N THR A 86 -3.62 -8.93 -3.45
CA THR A 86 -4.65 -9.33 -2.47
C THR A 86 -4.23 -9.05 -1.02
N GLY A 87 -2.93 -9.08 -0.76
CA GLY A 87 -2.33 -8.74 0.51
C GLY A 87 -2.22 -7.24 0.75
N ALA A 88 -2.50 -6.37 -0.21
CA ALA A 88 -2.38 -4.93 -0.02
C ALA A 88 -3.40 -4.38 0.98
N THR A 89 -3.07 -3.28 1.68
CA THR A 89 -3.95 -2.74 2.73
C THR A 89 -5.27 -2.24 2.15
N GLY A 90 -5.27 -1.61 0.97
CA GLY A 90 -6.50 -1.22 0.29
C GLY A 90 -7.40 -2.42 -0.03
N TYR A 91 -6.83 -3.55 -0.44
CA TYR A 91 -7.59 -4.77 -0.72
C TYR A 91 -8.24 -5.35 0.55
N GLN A 92 -7.49 -5.40 1.66
CA GLN A 92 -8.03 -5.82 2.96
C GLN A 92 -9.13 -4.87 3.46
N MET A 93 -8.98 -3.57 3.22
CA MET A 93 -10.02 -2.59 3.52
C MET A 93 -11.29 -2.83 2.69
N ALA A 94 -11.16 -3.11 1.39
CA ALA A 94 -12.29 -3.36 0.50
C ALA A 94 -13.05 -4.65 0.90
N LEU A 95 -12.34 -5.71 1.26
CA LEU A 95 -12.93 -6.92 1.84
C LEU A 95 -13.68 -6.62 3.15
N GLY A 96 -13.11 -5.75 3.99
CA GLY A 96 -13.63 -5.42 5.32
C GLY A 96 -14.86 -4.51 5.35
N LEU A 97 -15.32 -3.96 4.22
CA LEU A 97 -16.52 -3.12 4.18
C LEU A 97 -17.78 -3.93 4.49
N ASP A 98 -18.75 -3.28 5.14
CA ASP A 98 -20.09 -3.82 5.33
C ASP A 98 -20.76 -4.06 3.97
N GLY A 99 -21.39 -5.23 3.79
CA GLY A 99 -22.02 -5.59 2.52
C GLY A 99 -21.06 -5.71 1.34
N SER A 100 -19.76 -5.93 1.57
CA SER A 100 -18.80 -6.13 0.49
C SER A 100 -19.13 -7.39 -0.32
N HIS A 101 -18.99 -7.28 -1.64
CA HIS A 101 -19.14 -8.38 -2.58
C HIS A 101 -17.82 -8.76 -3.22
N ARG A 102 -17.74 -10.01 -3.66
CA ARG A 102 -16.70 -10.46 -4.57
C ARG A 102 -17.08 -10.17 -6.02
N TYR A 103 -16.09 -10.18 -6.87
CA TYR A 103 -16.24 -9.91 -8.29
C TYR A 103 -15.56 -11.01 -9.10
N ARG A 104 -16.24 -11.44 -10.15
CA ARG A 104 -15.66 -12.30 -11.17
C ARG A 104 -14.70 -11.48 -12.04
N LEU A 105 -13.82 -12.14 -12.77
CA LEU A 105 -12.76 -11.48 -13.55
C LEU A 105 -13.30 -10.55 -14.66
N ASP A 106 -14.52 -10.82 -15.14
CA ASP A 106 -15.26 -10.00 -16.11
C ASP A 106 -15.91 -8.74 -15.49
N GLY A 107 -15.85 -8.58 -14.17
CA GLY A 107 -16.45 -7.45 -13.45
C GLY A 107 -17.86 -7.65 -12.95
N SER A 108 -18.49 -8.80 -13.22
CA SER A 108 -19.78 -9.16 -12.62
C SER A 108 -19.64 -9.40 -11.12
N VAL A 109 -20.72 -9.09 -10.39
CA VAL A 109 -20.81 -9.30 -8.94
C VAL A 109 -21.00 -10.79 -8.67
N ASP A 110 -20.21 -11.31 -7.75
CA ASP A 110 -20.21 -12.69 -7.27
C ASP A 110 -20.74 -12.72 -5.82
N ASP A 111 -20.48 -13.81 -5.10
CA ASP A 111 -20.97 -14.00 -3.74
C ASP A 111 -20.55 -12.87 -2.79
N PRO A 112 -21.41 -12.55 -1.80
CA PRO A 112 -21.04 -11.63 -0.72
C PRO A 112 -19.83 -12.16 0.05
N VAL A 113 -19.04 -11.24 0.59
CA VAL A 113 -17.94 -11.60 1.50
C VAL A 113 -18.55 -12.00 2.84
N SER A 114 -18.25 -13.23 3.28
CA SER A 114 -18.68 -13.74 4.58
C SER A 114 -18.22 -12.85 5.74
N ASP A 115 -18.98 -12.86 6.83
CA ASP A 115 -18.67 -12.06 8.01
C ASP A 115 -17.30 -12.42 8.60
N ASP A 116 -16.96 -13.71 8.68
CA ASP A 116 -15.64 -14.17 9.13
C ASP A 116 -14.49 -13.59 8.30
N ASN A 117 -14.63 -13.60 6.97
CA ASN A 117 -13.62 -13.05 6.08
C ASN A 117 -13.52 -11.52 6.24
N ARG A 118 -14.65 -10.84 6.41
CA ARG A 118 -14.71 -9.41 6.65
C ARG A 118 -13.99 -9.04 7.94
N GLU A 119 -14.28 -9.74 9.03
CA GLU A 119 -13.63 -9.54 10.33
C GLU A 119 -12.13 -9.81 10.27
N HIS A 120 -11.72 -10.89 9.62
CA HIS A 120 -10.30 -11.21 9.45
C HIS A 120 -9.56 -10.12 8.67
N ALA A 121 -10.15 -9.64 7.58
CA ALA A 121 -9.59 -8.54 6.78
C ALA A 121 -9.47 -7.23 7.60
N ARG A 122 -10.49 -6.92 8.42
CA ARG A 122 -10.46 -5.79 9.37
C ARG A 122 -9.30 -5.89 10.35
N LYS A 123 -9.11 -7.06 10.97
CA LYS A 123 -7.99 -7.31 11.91
C LYS A 123 -6.64 -7.07 11.23
N ILE A 124 -6.45 -7.56 10.00
CA ILE A 124 -5.22 -7.33 9.23
C ILE A 124 -5.00 -5.83 8.97
N ALA A 125 -6.01 -5.13 8.49
CA ALA A 125 -5.90 -3.71 8.16
C ALA A 125 -5.63 -2.84 9.40
N LEU A 126 -6.35 -3.07 10.50
CA LEU A 126 -6.15 -2.39 11.78
C LEU A 126 -4.74 -2.62 12.33
N GLY A 127 -4.26 -3.86 12.33
CA GLY A 127 -2.90 -4.18 12.78
C GLY A 127 -1.81 -3.47 11.97
N ARG A 128 -2.05 -3.20 10.67
CA ARG A 128 -1.13 -2.40 9.85
C ARG A 128 -1.18 -0.93 10.20
N PHE A 129 -2.37 -0.36 10.46
CA PHE A 129 -2.49 1.02 10.92
C PHE A 129 -1.78 1.22 12.25
N GLU A 130 -1.92 0.29 13.19
CA GLU A 130 -1.22 0.34 14.48
C GLU A 130 0.30 0.30 14.29
N LYS A 131 0.82 -0.62 13.47
CA LYS A 131 2.25 -0.69 13.16
C LYS A 131 2.77 0.62 12.55
N MET A 132 2.02 1.23 11.63
CA MET A 132 2.41 2.52 11.04
C MET A 132 2.37 3.66 12.07
N ARG A 133 1.38 3.68 12.97
CA ARG A 133 1.31 4.67 14.06
C ARG A 133 2.49 4.53 15.01
N ARG A 134 2.86 3.30 15.38
CA ARG A 134 4.04 3.03 16.24
C ARG A 134 5.33 3.50 15.59
N LYS A 135 5.54 3.21 14.31
CA LYS A 135 6.72 3.70 13.55
C LYS A 135 6.81 5.22 13.48
N LYS A 136 5.68 5.92 13.41
CA LYS A 136 5.66 7.39 13.45
C LYS A 136 5.93 7.95 14.85
N ALA A 137 5.48 7.26 15.89
CA ALA A 137 5.65 7.67 17.28
C ALA A 137 7.06 7.38 17.82
N ASN A 138 7.72 6.34 17.30
CA ASN A 138 9.10 5.99 17.64
C ASN A 138 9.89 5.78 16.34
N PRO A 139 10.32 6.87 15.66
CA PRO A 139 11.29 6.73 14.58
C PRO A 139 12.57 6.19 15.21
N GLU A 140 12.96 4.95 14.90
CA GLU A 140 14.31 4.49 15.25
C GLU A 140 15.32 5.53 14.72
N PRO A 141 16.31 5.95 15.54
CA PRO A 141 17.41 6.76 15.02
C PRO A 141 18.07 5.96 13.89
N ASP A 142 18.21 6.59 12.74
CA ASP A 142 18.88 6.04 11.58
C ASP A 142 20.31 5.64 11.99
N ASP A 143 20.56 4.34 12.17
CA ASP A 143 21.88 3.75 12.45
C ASP A 143 22.81 3.82 11.21
N ARG A 144 22.53 4.74 10.28
CA ARG A 144 23.51 5.32 9.36
C ARG A 144 24.24 6.47 10.02
N SER A 145 24.60 6.31 11.29
CA SER A 145 25.76 6.98 11.87
C SER A 145 26.99 6.45 11.14
N VAL A 146 27.22 6.98 9.95
CA VAL A 146 28.48 6.84 9.24
C VAL A 146 29.56 7.24 10.24
N SER A 147 30.34 6.28 10.71
CA SER A 147 31.54 6.57 11.48
C SER A 147 32.34 7.62 10.69
N PRO A 148 32.83 8.71 11.31
CA PRO A 148 33.68 9.63 10.59
C PRO A 148 34.91 8.83 10.14
N LEU A 149 35.05 8.64 8.83
CA LEU A 149 36.31 8.19 8.23
C LEU A 149 37.40 9.17 8.69
N PRO A 150 38.61 8.69 9.06
CA PRO A 150 39.71 9.59 9.37
C PRO A 150 39.99 10.47 8.15
N GLU A 151 39.87 11.80 8.30
CA GLU A 151 40.27 12.77 7.27
C GLU A 151 41.73 12.49 6.87
N PRO A 152 42.06 12.39 5.57
CA PRO A 152 43.45 12.34 5.14
C PRO A 152 44.13 13.68 5.50
N ALA A 153 45.26 13.58 6.20
CA ALA A 153 46.07 14.73 6.62
C ALA A 153 46.39 15.64 5.43
N ARG A 154 45.90 16.89 5.49
CA ARG A 154 46.21 17.95 4.52
C ARG A 154 47.72 18.24 4.54
N PRO A 155 48.40 18.32 3.38
CA PRO A 155 49.79 18.74 3.35
C PRO A 155 49.91 20.23 3.71
N ALA A 156 50.66 20.53 4.77
CA ALA A 156 51.01 21.88 5.17
C ALA A 156 51.91 22.52 4.10
N ARG A 157 51.35 23.43 3.30
CA ARG A 157 52.15 24.36 2.48
C ARG A 157 52.60 25.52 3.38
N ALA A 158 53.89 25.55 3.67
CA ALA A 158 54.54 26.64 4.38
C ALA A 158 54.47 27.93 3.54
N VAL A 159 53.80 28.95 4.05
CA VAL A 159 53.88 30.32 3.54
C VAL A 159 54.85 31.06 4.45
N LEU A 160 56.08 31.28 3.95
CA LEU A 160 57.11 32.06 4.62
C LEU A 160 56.82 33.55 4.39
N THR A 161 56.30 34.24 5.39
CA THR A 161 56.17 35.71 5.37
C THR A 161 57.47 36.33 5.89
N ILE A 162 58.26 36.92 5.00
CA ILE A 162 59.45 37.70 5.33
C ILE A 162 59.01 39.12 5.64
N ASN A 163 59.10 39.54 6.91
CA ASN A 163 58.92 40.93 7.31
C ASN A 163 60.28 41.65 7.27
N HIS A 164 60.39 42.64 6.38
CA HIS A 164 61.50 43.58 6.33
C HIS A 164 61.16 44.84 7.15
N ARG A 165 62.12 45.31 7.98
CA ARG A 165 62.45 46.73 8.34
C ARG A 165 63.34 46.72 9.60
N THR A 166 64.65 47.04 9.51
CA THR A 166 65.26 48.37 9.79
C THR A 166 64.80 48.96 11.14
N GLY A 167 65.62 49.30 12.14
CA GLY A 167 67.06 49.51 12.26
C GLY A 167 67.26 50.62 13.31
N THR A 168 68.32 50.54 14.14
CA THR A 168 69.12 51.63 14.73
C THR A 168 70.32 51.00 15.41
#